data_AF-A0A537Y7I6-F1
#
_entry.id   AF-A0A537Y7I6-F1
#
_cell.length_a   1.000
_cell.length_b   1.000
_cell.length_c   1.000
_cell.angle_alpha   90.00
_cell.angle_beta   90.00
_cell.angle_gamma   90.00
#
_symmetry.space_group_name_H-M   'P 1'
#
loop_
_entity.id
_entity.type
_entity.pdbx_description
1 polymer ?
#
loop_
_entity_poly.entity_id
_entity_poly.type
_entity_poly.pdbx_seq_one_letter_code
_entity_poly.pdbx_strand_id
1 'polypeptide(L)' 'MAMVGGPIQGARISALPRRNTRFEADRVCSHPGCITKLSIYNRRDTCFAHAGFKIPRLRGRTRPES' A
#
# COMPACT_ATOMS: atom_id res chain seq x y z
N MET A 1 17.59 39.59 19.33
CA MET A 1 16.26 39.06 18.94
C MET A 1 15.85 39.75 17.65
N ALA A 2 15.88 39.06 16.51
CA ALA A 2 15.43 39.62 15.23
C ALA A 2 14.04 39.06 14.91
N MET A 3 13.03 39.91 14.99
CA MET A 3 11.69 39.64 14.45
C MET A 3 11.73 39.95 12.95
N VAL A 4 11.95 38.93 12.12
CA VAL A 4 11.80 39.05 10.65
C VAL A 4 10.45 38.47 10.28
N GLY A 5 9.41 39.30 10.35
CA GLY A 5 8.10 38.99 9.77
C GLY A 5 8.09 39.39 8.30
N GLY A 6 8.59 38.52 7.43
CA GLY A 6 8.37 38.67 5.98
C GLY A 6 6.89 38.53 5.63
N PRO A 7 6.45 39.04 4.45
CA PRO A 7 5.04 38.97 4.06
C PRO A 7 4.55 37.53 4.06
N ILE A 8 3.36 37.31 4.63
CA ILE A 8 2.66 36.02 4.58
C ILE A 8 2.36 35.66 3.12
N GLN A 9 3.10 34.70 2.58
CA GLN A 9 2.89 34.19 1.23
C GLN A 9 2.02 32.93 1.31
N GLY A 10 0.96 32.90 0.50
CA GLY A 10 0.09 31.74 0.40
C GLY A 10 0.83 30.52 -0.15
N ALA A 11 0.52 29.33 0.38
CA ALA A 11 1.04 28.09 -0.17
C ALA A 11 0.49 27.86 -1.59
N ARG A 12 1.35 27.37 -2.49
CA ARG A 12 0.93 27.00 -3.84
C ARG A 12 -0.04 25.81 -3.75
N ILE A 13 -1.14 25.87 -4.50
CA ILE A 13 -2.08 24.76 -4.61
C ILE A 13 -1.34 23.60 -5.30
N SER A 14 -1.04 22.54 -4.56
CA SER A 14 -0.49 21.31 -5.13
C SER A 14 -1.62 20.47 -5.73
N ALA A 15 -1.33 19.80 -6.85
CA ALA A 15 -2.25 18.85 -7.43
C ALA A 15 -2.59 17.73 -6.44
N LEU A 16 -3.84 17.27 -6.44
CA LEU A 16 -4.25 16.12 -5.65
C LEU A 16 -3.45 14.88 -6.06
N PRO A 17 -3.14 13.98 -5.10
CA PRO A 17 -2.52 12.71 -5.42
C PRO A 17 -3.39 11.90 -6.38
N ARG A 18 -2.73 11.13 -7.25
CA ARG A 18 -3.42 10.23 -8.19
C ARG A 18 -4.34 9.28 -7.43
N ARG A 19 -5.54 9.03 -7.97
CA ARG A 19 -6.48 8.04 -7.44
C ARG A 19 -5.80 6.66 -7.35
N ASN A 20 -6.10 5.92 -6.28
CA ASN A 20 -5.69 4.53 -6.16
C ASN A 20 -6.12 3.70 -7.38
N THR A 21 -5.24 2.79 -7.81
CA THR A 21 -5.54 1.80 -8.84
C THR A 21 -6.72 0.94 -8.41
N ARG A 22 -7.68 0.78 -9.33
CA ARG A 22 -8.83 -0.11 -9.20
C ARG A 22 -8.73 -1.21 -10.26
N PHE A 23 -9.23 -2.38 -9.91
CA PHE A 23 -9.32 -3.55 -10.77
C PHE A 23 -10.80 -3.89 -11.00
N GLU A 24 -11.06 -4.75 -11.99
CA GLU A 24 -12.41 -5.20 -12.35
C GLU A 24 -13.21 -5.68 -11.14
N ALA A 25 -14.49 -5.28 -11.13
CA ALA A 25 -15.46 -5.71 -10.13
C ALA A 25 -15.84 -7.18 -10.31
N ASP A 26 -16.39 -7.79 -9.26
CA ASP A 26 -16.90 -9.16 -9.25
C ASP A 26 -15.92 -10.27 -9.66
N ARG A 27 -14.60 -10.01 -9.59
CA ARG A 27 -13.59 -11.07 -9.74
C ARG A 27 -13.69 -12.09 -8.61
N VAL A 28 -13.48 -13.35 -8.94
CA VAL A 28 -13.45 -14.47 -7.98
C VAL A 28 -12.03 -14.99 -7.86
N CYS A 29 -11.69 -15.51 -6.68
CA CYS A 29 -10.39 -16.14 -6.44
C CYS A 29 -10.13 -17.29 -7.43
N SER A 30 -8.97 -17.28 -8.08
CA SER A 30 -8.56 -18.29 -9.07
C SER A 30 -8.23 -19.67 -8.49
N HIS A 31 -8.38 -19.88 -7.18
CA HIS A 31 -8.10 -21.17 -6.53
C HIS A 31 -9.28 -22.12 -6.76
N PRO A 32 -9.06 -23.40 -7.14
CA PRO A 32 -10.13 -24.36 -7.39
C PRO A 32 -11.06 -24.49 -6.18
N GLY A 33 -12.36 -24.35 -6.41
CA GLY A 33 -13.38 -24.43 -5.36
C GLY A 33 -13.51 -23.20 -4.45
N CYS A 34 -12.73 -22.13 -4.68
CA CYS A 34 -12.84 -20.91 -3.89
C CYS A 34 -13.88 -19.96 -4.49
N ILE A 35 -14.91 -19.61 -3.71
CA ILE A 35 -15.98 -18.68 -4.11
C ILE A 35 -15.77 -17.24 -3.61
N THR A 36 -14.59 -16.94 -3.04
CA THR A 36 -14.32 -15.62 -2.46
C THR A 36 -14.26 -14.54 -3.55
N LYS A 37 -15.13 -13.53 -3.44
CA LYS A 37 -15.07 -12.32 -4.26
C LYS A 37 -13.88 -11.45 -3.88
N LEU A 38 -13.12 -11.03 -4.88
CA LEU A 38 -11.96 -10.16 -4.73
C LEU A 38 -12.41 -8.70 -4.72
N SER A 39 -11.84 -7.92 -3.78
CA SER A 39 -12.07 -6.48 -3.75
C SER A 39 -11.48 -5.81 -4.99
N ILE A 40 -12.08 -4.68 -5.42
CA ILE A 40 -11.59 -3.82 -6.51
C ILE A 40 -10.17 -3.28 -6.28
N TYR A 41 -9.65 -3.38 -5.06
CA TYR A 41 -8.28 -2.96 -4.73
C TYR A 41 -7.28 -4.12 -4.69
N ASN A 42 -7.75 -5.37 -4.76
CA ASN A 42 -6.87 -6.53 -4.72
C ASN A 42 -6.22 -6.74 -6.11
N ARG A 43 -4.91 -6.51 -6.20
CA ARG A 43 -4.14 -6.74 -7.43
C ARG A 43 -3.87 -8.20 -7.77
N ARG A 44 -4.13 -9.14 -6.84
CA ARG A 44 -3.84 -10.56 -7.02
C ARG A 44 -5.05 -11.27 -7.60
N ASP A 45 -4.80 -12.41 -8.25
CA ASP A 45 -5.85 -13.30 -8.75
C ASP A 45 -6.34 -14.28 -7.67
N THR A 46 -5.71 -14.27 -6.49
CA THR A 46 -6.08 -15.07 -5.33
C THR A 46 -6.56 -14.21 -4.15
N CYS A 47 -7.40 -14.80 -3.31
CA CYS A 47 -7.85 -14.16 -2.08
C CYS A 47 -6.75 -14.15 -1.01
N PHE A 48 -6.99 -13.45 0.11
CA PHE A 48 -6.03 -13.38 1.21
C PHE A 48 -5.67 -14.75 1.80
N ALA A 49 -6.59 -15.72 1.80
CA ALA A 49 -6.31 -17.08 2.29
C ALA A 49 -5.41 -17.89 1.35
N HIS A 50 -5.51 -17.65 0.04
CA HIS A 50 -4.69 -18.31 -0.99
C HIS A 50 -3.52 -17.43 -1.47
N ALA A 51 -3.26 -16.35 -0.75
CA ALA A 51 -2.08 -15.54 -0.95
C ALA A 51 -0.86 -16.32 -0.45
N GLY A 52 0.14 -16.51 -1.32
CA GLY A 52 1.43 -17.02 -0.86
C GLY A 52 1.98 -16.14 0.27
N PHE A 53 2.22 -16.74 1.43
CA PHE A 53 2.84 -16.06 2.56
C PHE A 53 4.27 -15.68 2.18
N LYS A 54 4.62 -14.40 2.29
CA LYS A 54 5.99 -13.92 2.12
C LYS A 54 6.49 -13.44 3.46
N ILE A 55 7.56 -14.07 3.95
CA ILE A 55 8.27 -13.61 5.14
C ILE A 55 8.86 -12.24 4.81
N PRO A 56 8.52 -11.17 5.57
CA PRO A 56 9.14 -9.87 5.40
C PRO A 56 10.66 -10.00 5.57
N ARG A 57 11.44 -9.24 4.80
CA ARG A 57 12.88 -9.18 5.04
C ARG A 57 13.12 -8.55 6.41
N LEU A 58 13.45 -9.38 7.39
CA LEU A 58 13.85 -8.94 8.72
C LEU A 58 15.11 -8.09 8.57
N ARG A 59 15.08 -6.87 9.12
CA ARG A 59 16.30 -6.05 9.24
C ARG A 59 16.92 -6.33 10.60
N GLY A 60 18.10 -6.93 10.57
CA GLY A 60 18.94 -7.18 11.74
C GLY A 60 20.18 -7.95 11.29
N ARG A 61 21.36 -7.48 11.65
CA ARG A 61 22.55 -8.35 11.63
C ARG A 61 22.42 -9.22 12.87
N THR A 62 22.47 -10.54 12.71
CA THR A 62 22.68 -11.44 13.85
C THR A 62 23.99 -11.02 14.50
N ARG A 63 23.96 -10.57 15.75
CA ARG A 63 25.18 -10.39 16.53
C ARG A 63 25.77 -11.79 16.67
N PRO A 64 27.02 -12.07 16.23
CA PRO A 64 27.64 -13.34 16.55
C PRO A 64 27.63 -13.47 18.08
N GLU A 65 27.18 -14.62 18.55
CA GLU A 65 27.20 -14.98 19.97
C GLU A 65 28.61 -14.76 20.54
N SER A 66 28.67 -14.13 21.71
CA SER A 66 29.92 -13.75 22.38
C SER A 66 30.57 -14.94 23.05
#